data_AF-A0A915M2Y5-F1
#
_entry.id   AF-A0A915M2Y5-F1
#
_cell.length_a   1.000
_cell.length_b   1.000
_cell.length_c   1.000
_cell.angle_alpha   90.00
_cell.angle_beta   90.00
_cell.angle_gamma   90.00
#
_symmetry.space_group_name_H-M   'P 1'
#
loop_
_entity.id
_entity.type
_entity.pdbx_description
1 polymer ?
#
loop_
_entity_poly.entity_id
_entity_poly.type
_entity_poly.pdbx_seq_one_letter_code
_entity_poly.pdbx_strand_id
1 'polypeptide(L)'
;MEVYFFKPDEYERLYNCSSYNIDQIPLEKRRHEWLGIFFFSLSIIYEILYIPCMFSIWKRMKNSHCYKIMFCIGVVDMLTLLCNGLLTGYLGYFGYVFCSSPRLIYIAGAYGLGCWCAESVMEVVLAINRCAELWSDILAEKWFSGKKLVIWMVIPIIYGLAMAFYTKPVTFSSMYFSCLINASAAGIYVYMQYFYVNEMLILLAQLNWVNAHGIPPVIYLTMNTSIQRDCIGMFKKICGKSVTVHPITTGSHPPFLSAINTLKGPNNTLQQPI
;
A
#
# COMPACT_ATOMS: atom_id res chain seq x y z
N MET A 1 13.05 -10.48 -15.37
CA MET A 1 14.21 -9.75 -15.93
C MET A 1 15.36 -10.64 -16.42
N GLU A 2 15.54 -11.86 -15.91
CA GLU A 2 16.61 -12.79 -16.33
C GLU A 2 16.66 -12.96 -17.86
N VAL A 3 15.50 -13.19 -18.49
CA VAL A 3 15.39 -13.37 -19.95
C VAL A 3 15.94 -12.16 -20.71
N TYR A 4 15.65 -10.94 -20.25
CA TYR A 4 16.11 -9.72 -20.91
C TYR A 4 17.63 -9.52 -20.83
N PHE A 5 18.25 -9.84 -19.69
CA PHE A 5 19.67 -9.59 -19.48
C PHE A 5 20.58 -10.76 -19.91
N PHE A 6 20.11 -12.01 -19.76
CA PHE A 6 20.97 -13.20 -19.90
C PHE A 6 20.58 -14.12 -21.05
N LYS A 7 19.39 -13.96 -21.66
CA LYS A 7 18.89 -14.83 -22.74
C LYS A 7 18.35 -14.01 -23.92
N PRO A 8 19.22 -13.32 -24.68
CA PRO A 8 18.80 -12.46 -25.78
C PRO A 8 17.99 -13.21 -26.84
N ASP A 9 18.35 -14.46 -27.16
CA ASP A 9 17.63 -15.27 -28.15
C ASP A 9 16.21 -15.62 -27.68
N GLU A 10 16.03 -15.89 -26.38
CA GLU A 10 14.71 -16.17 -25.82
C GLU A 10 13.86 -14.88 -25.74
N TYR A 11 14.49 -13.74 -25.43
CA TYR A 11 13.84 -12.44 -25.47
C TYR A 11 13.36 -12.09 -26.88
N GLU A 12 14.21 -12.20 -27.89
CA GLU A 12 13.86 -12.03 -29.30
C GLU A 12 12.72 -12.99 -29.71
N ARG A 13 12.76 -14.25 -29.29
CA ARG A 13 11.68 -15.20 -29.61
C ARG A 13 10.32 -14.80 -29.01
N LEU A 14 10.30 -14.28 -27.78
CA LEU A 14 9.07 -13.98 -27.04
C LEU A 14 8.54 -12.55 -27.25
N TYR A 15 9.44 -11.60 -27.51
CA TYR A 15 9.17 -10.17 -27.52
C TYR A 15 9.63 -9.49 -28.81
N ASN A 16 9.78 -10.24 -29.92
CA ASN A 16 9.99 -9.61 -31.22
C ASN A 16 8.75 -8.84 -31.66
N CYS A 17 9.00 -7.75 -32.36
CA CYS A 17 7.97 -6.93 -32.99
C CYS A 17 7.79 -7.26 -34.47
N SER A 18 8.27 -8.42 -34.92
CA SER A 18 8.29 -8.83 -36.33
C SER A 18 6.90 -9.18 -36.86
N SER A 19 5.98 -9.59 -35.98
CA SER A 19 4.61 -9.97 -36.34
C SER A 19 3.65 -8.79 -36.50
N TYR A 20 4.01 -7.59 -36.06
CA TYR A 20 3.10 -6.45 -35.98
C TYR A 20 3.83 -5.14 -36.25
N ASN A 21 3.47 -4.43 -37.33
CA ASN A 21 4.04 -3.14 -37.63
C ASN A 21 3.20 -2.02 -36.98
N ILE A 22 3.83 -1.26 -36.09
CA ILE A 22 3.25 -0.17 -35.31
C ILE A 22 2.61 0.89 -36.20
N ASP A 23 3.12 1.09 -37.42
CA ASP A 23 2.65 2.14 -38.33
C ASP A 23 1.36 1.76 -39.07
N GLN A 24 0.94 0.49 -39.01
CA GLN A 24 -0.29 0.02 -39.64
C GLN A 24 -1.57 0.42 -38.88
N ILE A 25 -1.48 0.70 -37.58
CA ILE A 25 -2.63 1.17 -36.78
C ILE A 25 -2.44 2.67 -36.49
N PRO A 26 -3.38 3.53 -36.95
CA PRO A 26 -3.33 4.97 -36.66
C PRO A 26 -3.19 5.22 -35.15
N LEU A 27 -2.34 6.16 -34.77
CA LEU A 27 -2.17 6.61 -33.38
C LEU A 27 -3.50 6.93 -32.70
N GLU A 28 -4.43 7.53 -33.44
CA GLU A 28 -5.77 7.88 -32.99
C GLU A 28 -6.58 6.68 -32.46
N LYS A 29 -6.38 5.48 -33.02
CA LYS A 29 -7.06 4.26 -32.57
C LYS A 29 -6.42 3.60 -31.34
N ARG A 30 -5.18 3.96 -31.00
CA ARG A 30 -4.42 3.38 -29.87
C ARG A 30 -4.36 4.27 -28.64
N ARG A 31 -4.82 5.50 -28.81
CA ARG A 31 -4.72 6.56 -27.84
C ARG A 31 -6.05 6.71 -27.13
N HIS A 32 -6.05 6.47 -25.82
CA HIS A 32 -7.22 6.66 -24.98
C HIS A 32 -6.98 7.89 -24.10
N GLU A 33 -7.14 9.08 -24.68
CA GLU A 33 -6.79 10.35 -24.02
C GLU A 33 -7.54 10.55 -22.69
N TRP A 34 -8.88 10.44 -22.73
CA TRP A 34 -9.73 10.61 -21.55
C TRP A 34 -9.39 9.62 -20.44
N LEU A 35 -9.16 8.37 -20.83
CA LEU A 35 -8.86 7.29 -19.91
C LEU A 35 -7.47 7.46 -19.29
N GLY A 36 -6.47 7.81 -20.11
CA GLY A 36 -5.11 8.15 -19.66
C GLY A 36 -5.12 9.29 -18.65
N ILE A 37 -5.81 10.40 -18.96
CA ILE A 37 -5.95 11.55 -18.06
C ILE A 37 -6.65 11.14 -16.75
N PHE A 38 -7.71 10.35 -16.84
CA PHE A 38 -8.47 9.89 -15.68
C PHE A 38 -7.59 9.08 -14.72
N PHE A 39 -6.90 8.04 -15.22
CA PHE A 39 -6.04 7.20 -14.40
C PHE A 39 -4.82 7.94 -13.86
N PHE A 40 -4.20 8.80 -14.67
CA PHE A 40 -3.09 9.64 -14.24
C PHE A 40 -3.51 10.58 -13.10
N SER A 41 -4.62 11.30 -13.26
CA SER A 41 -5.14 12.23 -12.26
C SER A 41 -5.57 11.52 -10.98
N LEU A 42 -6.28 10.39 -11.11
CA LEU A 42 -6.71 9.58 -9.97
C LEU A 42 -5.50 9.09 -9.14
N SER A 43 -4.44 8.64 -9.81
CA SER A 43 -3.22 8.15 -9.15
C SER A 43 -2.46 9.28 -8.45
N ILE A 44 -2.39 10.48 -9.04
CA ILE A 44 -1.84 11.68 -8.38
C ILE A 44 -2.61 11.98 -7.10
N ILE A 45 -3.95 11.93 -7.15
CA ILE A 45 -4.78 12.19 -5.98
C ILE A 45 -4.48 11.17 -4.88
N TYR A 46 -4.40 9.87 -5.21
CA TYR A 46 -4.06 8.84 -4.24
C TYR A 46 -2.67 9.01 -3.63
N GLU A 47 -1.65 9.34 -4.43
CA GLU A 47 -0.30 9.64 -3.95
C GLU A 47 -0.29 10.81 -2.94
N ILE A 48 -0.98 11.90 -3.28
CA ILE A 48 -1.08 13.07 -2.39
C ILE A 48 -1.77 12.69 -1.06
N LEU A 49 -2.81 11.85 -1.11
CA LEU A 49 -3.52 11.38 0.09
C LEU A 49 -2.68 10.40 0.93
N TYR A 50 -1.78 9.63 0.30
CA TYR A 50 -0.88 8.71 0.99
C TYR A 50 0.12 9.45 1.88
N ILE A 51 0.72 10.54 1.39
CA ILE A 51 1.78 11.28 2.10
C ILE A 51 1.42 11.62 3.57
N PRO A 52 0.29 12.31 3.88
CA PRO A 52 -0.08 12.62 5.26
C PRO A 52 -0.44 11.38 6.08
N CYS A 53 -1.04 10.35 5.45
CA CYS A 53 -1.34 9.07 6.10
C CYS A 53 -0.05 8.38 6.56
N MET A 54 0.95 8.32 5.69
CA MET A 54 2.24 7.70 5.96
C MET A 54 2.97 8.40 7.10
N PHE A 55 2.95 9.73 7.14
CA PHE A 55 3.53 10.48 8.25
C PHE A 55 2.83 10.17 9.59
N SER A 56 1.50 10.07 9.57
CA SER A 56 0.69 9.74 10.76
C SER A 56 0.97 8.32 11.27
N ILE A 57 1.04 7.34 10.36
CA ILE A 57 1.39 5.96 10.68
C ILE A 57 2.82 5.86 11.20
N TRP A 58 3.77 6.57 10.58
CA TRP A 58 5.18 6.61 10.98
C TRP A 58 5.35 7.01 12.45
N LYS A 59 4.64 8.04 12.90
CA LYS A 59 4.63 8.50 14.29
C LYS A 59 4.16 7.42 15.28
N ARG A 60 3.33 6.48 14.82
CA ARG A 60 2.69 5.42 15.64
C ARG A 60 3.36 4.05 15.50
N MET A 61 4.39 3.92 14.67
CA MET A 61 5.13 2.65 14.50
C MET A 61 5.73 2.10 15.80
N LYS A 62 5.99 2.96 16.80
CA LYS A 62 6.48 2.53 18.12
C LYS A 62 5.38 1.88 18.98
N ASN A 63 4.10 2.11 18.67
CA ASN A 63 2.98 1.73 19.53
C ASN A 63 2.58 0.26 19.37
N SER A 64 2.63 -0.28 18.14
CA SER A 64 2.26 -1.67 17.85
C SER A 64 2.99 -2.17 16.61
N HIS A 65 3.20 -3.49 16.54
CA HIS A 65 3.75 -4.18 15.39
C HIS A 65 2.92 -3.97 14.13
N CYS A 66 1.59 -3.87 14.27
CA CYS A 66 0.71 -3.66 13.12
C CYS A 66 1.00 -2.35 12.37
N TYR A 67 1.27 -1.24 13.07
CA TYR A 67 1.60 0.02 12.40
C TYR A 67 2.90 -0.07 11.58
N LYS A 68 3.83 -0.95 11.94
CA LYS A 68 5.05 -1.20 11.15
C LYS A 68 4.74 -1.98 9.87
N ILE A 69 3.84 -2.97 9.96
CA ILE A 69 3.38 -3.74 8.80
C ILE A 69 2.60 -2.82 7.84
N MET A 70 1.64 -2.05 8.37
CA MET A 70 0.86 -1.07 7.61
C MET A 70 1.73 0.00 6.94
N PHE A 71 2.78 0.46 7.62
CA PHE A 71 3.72 1.41 7.02
C PHE A 71 4.45 0.80 5.80
N CYS A 72 4.93 -0.43 5.91
CA CYS A 72 5.62 -1.05 4.78
C CYS A 72 4.67 -1.36 3.62
N ILE A 73 3.45 -1.83 3.90
CA ILE A 73 2.41 -2.01 2.88
C ILE A 73 2.17 -0.68 2.18
N GLY A 74 1.95 0.40 2.92
CA GLY A 74 1.73 1.72 2.33
C GLY A 74 2.90 2.25 1.48
N VAL A 75 4.16 1.91 1.82
CA VAL A 75 5.31 2.22 0.96
C VAL A 75 5.25 1.42 -0.35
N VAL A 76 4.90 0.13 -0.28
CA VAL A 76 4.75 -0.71 -1.47
C VAL A 76 3.57 -0.24 -2.32
N ASP A 77 2.44 0.16 -1.72
CA ASP A 77 1.28 0.69 -2.45
C ASP A 77 1.62 1.95 -3.25
N MET A 78 2.33 2.90 -2.64
CA MET A 78 2.82 4.10 -3.34
C MET A 78 3.75 3.70 -4.50
N LEU A 79 4.72 2.81 -4.24
CA LEU A 79 5.60 2.28 -5.27
C LEU A 79 4.81 1.62 -6.43
N THR A 80 3.74 0.91 -6.12
CA THR A 80 2.83 0.29 -7.09
C THR A 80 2.03 1.32 -7.87
N LEU A 81 1.50 2.36 -7.22
CA LEU A 81 0.72 3.45 -7.84
C LEU A 81 1.56 4.28 -8.84
N LEU A 82 2.84 4.51 -8.55
CA LEU A 82 3.75 5.18 -9.49
C LEU A 82 3.84 4.46 -10.85
N CYS A 83 3.91 3.12 -10.83
CA CYS A 83 4.03 2.34 -12.06
C CYS A 83 2.67 2.00 -12.68
N ASN A 84 1.75 1.44 -11.89
CA ASN A 84 0.48 0.94 -12.41
C ASN A 84 -0.57 2.03 -12.62
N GLY A 85 -0.42 3.17 -11.94
CA GLY A 85 -1.30 4.32 -12.04
C GLY A 85 -0.73 5.41 -12.96
N LEU A 86 0.35 6.07 -12.53
CA LEU A 86 0.92 7.21 -13.27
C LEU A 86 1.55 6.80 -14.59
N LEU A 87 2.46 5.82 -14.59
CA LEU A 87 3.11 5.39 -15.82
C LEU A 87 2.11 4.77 -16.80
N THR A 88 1.18 3.94 -16.32
CA THR A 88 0.08 3.42 -17.16
C THR A 88 -0.78 4.53 -17.77
N GLY A 89 -1.20 5.53 -16.97
CA GLY A 89 -1.97 6.67 -17.45
C GLY A 89 -1.21 7.48 -18.51
N TYR A 90 0.09 7.70 -18.30
CA TYR A 90 0.99 8.33 -19.26
C TYR A 90 1.09 7.54 -20.57
N LEU A 91 1.36 6.23 -20.49
CA LEU A 91 1.49 5.36 -21.66
C LEU A 91 0.17 5.30 -22.45
N GLY A 92 -0.97 5.25 -21.76
CA GLY A 92 -2.29 5.26 -22.39
C GLY A 92 -2.67 6.59 -23.04
N TYR A 93 -2.26 7.73 -22.46
CA TYR A 93 -2.49 9.06 -23.03
C TYR A 93 -1.74 9.27 -24.35
N PHE A 94 -0.52 8.72 -24.48
CA PHE A 94 0.25 8.79 -25.73
C PHE A 94 0.00 7.60 -26.67
N GLY A 95 -0.71 6.57 -26.21
CA GLY A 95 -0.96 5.35 -27.01
C GLY A 95 0.29 4.49 -27.21
N TYR A 96 1.23 4.49 -26.25
CA TYR A 96 2.43 3.66 -26.29
C TYR A 96 2.08 2.18 -26.17
N VAL A 97 2.52 1.40 -27.16
CA VAL A 97 2.46 -0.07 -27.14
C VAL A 97 3.85 -0.64 -26.84
N PHE A 98 3.92 -1.93 -26.48
CA PHE A 98 5.17 -2.62 -26.21
C PHE A 98 6.25 -2.34 -27.27
N CYS A 99 5.90 -2.45 -28.55
CA CYS A 99 6.85 -2.28 -29.64
C CYS A 99 7.34 -0.82 -29.84
N SER A 100 6.64 0.18 -29.30
CA SER A 100 7.10 1.58 -29.35
C SER A 100 8.22 1.83 -28.34
N SER A 101 8.08 1.26 -27.14
CA SER A 101 9.01 1.46 -26.02
C SER A 101 9.24 0.14 -25.25
N PRO A 102 9.87 -0.87 -25.86
CA PRO A 102 9.89 -2.23 -25.32
C PRO A 102 10.66 -2.32 -23.99
N ARG A 103 11.75 -1.56 -23.85
CA ARG A 103 12.55 -1.55 -22.62
C ARG A 103 11.77 -1.00 -21.42
N LEU A 104 11.11 0.15 -21.61
CA LEU A 104 10.33 0.80 -20.55
C LEU A 104 9.17 -0.10 -20.12
N ILE A 105 8.42 -0.64 -21.07
CA ILE A 105 7.23 -1.44 -20.80
C ILE A 105 7.59 -2.80 -20.19
N TYR A 106 8.69 -3.42 -20.63
CA TYR A 106 9.18 -4.67 -20.04
C TYR A 106 9.61 -4.48 -18.58
N ILE A 107 10.41 -3.44 -18.29
CA ILE A 107 10.90 -3.15 -16.94
C ILE A 107 9.72 -2.77 -16.03
N ALA A 108 8.80 -1.92 -16.51
CA ALA A 108 7.58 -1.55 -15.80
C ALA A 108 6.72 -2.79 -15.46
N GLY A 109 6.55 -3.71 -16.41
CA GLY A 109 5.82 -4.97 -16.16
C GLY A 109 6.51 -5.86 -15.12
N ALA A 110 7.84 -5.98 -15.16
CA ALA A 110 8.60 -6.75 -14.17
C ALA A 110 8.51 -6.15 -12.77
N TYR A 111 8.63 -4.82 -12.69
CA TYR A 111 8.47 -4.06 -11.47
C TYR A 111 7.06 -4.23 -10.88
N GLY A 112 6.03 -4.03 -11.70
CA GLY A 112 4.63 -4.17 -11.28
C GLY A 112 4.31 -5.57 -10.76
N LEU A 113 4.82 -6.62 -11.43
CA LEU A 113 4.68 -8.01 -10.96
C LEU A 113 5.37 -8.22 -9.61
N GLY A 114 6.59 -7.72 -9.44
CA GLY A 114 7.33 -7.85 -8.18
C GLY A 114 6.62 -7.18 -7.02
N CYS A 115 6.14 -5.95 -7.22
CA CYS A 115 5.38 -5.20 -6.22
C CYS A 115 4.08 -5.93 -5.84
N TRP A 116 3.30 -6.40 -6.82
CA TRP A 116 2.06 -7.15 -6.56
C TRP A 116 2.30 -8.42 -5.74
N CYS A 117 3.33 -9.18 -6.10
CA CYS A 117 3.70 -10.40 -5.38
C CYS A 117 4.17 -10.11 -3.95
N ALA A 118 4.96 -9.05 -3.75
CA ALA A 118 5.38 -8.64 -2.42
C ALA A 118 4.18 -8.22 -1.56
N GLU A 119 3.32 -7.36 -2.10
CA GLU A 119 2.14 -6.83 -1.43
C GLU A 119 1.17 -7.94 -1.00
N SER A 120 0.86 -8.88 -1.91
CA SER A 120 -0.01 -10.03 -1.62
C SER A 120 0.46 -10.81 -0.39
N VAL A 121 1.79 -11.03 -0.27
CA VAL A 121 2.35 -11.72 0.90
C VAL A 121 2.32 -10.83 2.14
N MET A 122 2.55 -9.52 2.01
CA MET A 122 2.44 -8.59 3.13
C MET A 122 1.02 -8.48 3.69
N GLU A 123 -0.02 -8.52 2.85
CA GLU A 123 -1.42 -8.56 3.28
C GLU A 123 -1.75 -9.83 4.05
N VAL A 124 -1.23 -10.98 3.61
CA VAL A 124 -1.34 -12.24 4.36
C VAL A 124 -0.66 -12.13 5.71
N VAL A 125 0.54 -11.55 5.77
CA VAL A 125 1.25 -11.30 7.04
C VAL A 125 0.44 -10.37 7.96
N LEU A 126 -0.18 -9.33 7.41
CA LEU A 126 -1.07 -8.44 8.16
C LEU A 126 -2.30 -9.20 8.68
N ALA A 127 -2.93 -10.04 7.86
CA ALA A 127 -4.08 -10.85 8.26
C ALA A 127 -3.71 -11.81 9.40
N ILE A 128 -2.55 -12.48 9.32
CA ILE A 128 -2.04 -13.34 10.38
C ILE A 128 -1.78 -12.52 11.65
N ASN A 129 -1.19 -11.33 11.55
CA ASN A 129 -1.00 -10.45 12.70
C ASN A 129 -2.33 -10.11 13.38
N ARG A 130 -3.38 -9.81 12.62
CA ARG A 130 -4.72 -9.52 13.16
C ARG A 130 -5.38 -10.72 13.80
N CYS A 131 -5.28 -11.90 13.18
CA CYS A 131 -5.79 -13.13 13.77
C CYS A 131 -5.03 -13.49 15.06
N ALA A 132 -3.72 -13.27 15.11
CA ALA A 132 -2.91 -13.51 16.31
C ALA A 132 -3.28 -12.57 17.45
N GLU A 133 -3.44 -11.27 17.18
CA GLU A 133 -3.90 -10.27 18.15
C GLU A 133 -5.30 -10.62 18.70
N LEU A 134 -6.21 -11.10 17.83
CA LEU A 134 -7.57 -11.48 18.26
C LEU A 134 -7.59 -12.75 19.12
N TRP A 135 -6.70 -13.71 18.84
CA TRP A 135 -6.64 -14.99 19.55
C TRP A 135 -5.91 -14.85 20.90
N SER A 136 -4.73 -14.22 20.92
CA SER A 136 -3.94 -14.02 22.13
C SER A 136 -2.81 -13.02 21.92
N ASP A 137 -2.78 -11.97 22.74
CA ASP A 137 -1.71 -10.96 22.74
C ASP A 137 -0.31 -11.57 22.96
N ILE A 138 -0.22 -12.63 23.78
CA ILE A 138 1.04 -13.33 24.06
C ILE A 138 1.57 -14.02 22.79
N LEU A 139 0.68 -14.59 21.98
CA LEU A 139 1.05 -15.24 20.72
C LEU A 139 1.52 -14.20 19.70
N ALA A 140 0.79 -13.09 19.58
CA ALA A 140 1.15 -11.98 18.70
C ALA A 140 2.53 -11.43 19.06
N GLU A 141 2.81 -11.19 20.34
CA GLU A 141 4.12 -10.73 20.80
C GLU A 141 5.21 -11.78 20.50
N LYS A 142 4.95 -13.07 20.72
CA LYS A 142 5.93 -14.13 20.45
C LYS A 142 6.32 -14.20 18.96
N TRP A 143 5.39 -13.98 18.04
CA TRP A 143 5.58 -14.11 16.59
C TRP A 143 6.08 -12.82 15.92
N PHE A 144 5.57 -11.67 16.37
CA PHE A 144 5.80 -10.37 15.75
C PHE A 144 6.68 -9.42 16.58
N SER A 145 7.36 -9.90 17.63
CA SER A 145 8.29 -9.08 18.41
C SER A 145 9.71 -9.02 17.83
N GLY A 146 10.34 -7.85 18.00
CA GLY A 146 11.75 -7.60 17.75
C GLY A 146 12.20 -7.93 16.32
N LYS A 147 13.27 -8.73 16.22
CA LYS A 147 13.89 -9.12 14.94
C LYS A 147 12.99 -9.99 14.06
N LYS A 148 12.05 -10.74 14.65
CA LYS A 148 11.15 -11.63 13.91
C LYS A 148 10.22 -10.84 12.99
N LEU A 149 9.72 -9.69 13.45
CA LEU A 149 8.91 -8.79 12.62
C LEU A 149 9.67 -8.34 11.38
N VAL A 150 10.95 -7.96 11.53
CA VAL A 150 11.76 -7.53 10.39
C VAL A 150 11.90 -8.67 9.38
N ILE A 151 12.08 -9.92 9.85
CA ILE A 151 12.10 -11.10 8.97
C ILE A 151 10.76 -11.24 8.22
N TRP A 152 9.63 -11.12 8.93
CA TRP A 152 8.29 -11.15 8.31
C TRP A 152 8.08 -10.07 7.25
N MET A 153 8.76 -8.92 7.35
CA MET A 153 8.70 -7.85 6.35
C MET A 153 9.68 -8.04 5.19
N VAL A 154 10.85 -8.61 5.45
CA VAL A 154 11.88 -8.82 4.43
C VAL A 154 11.54 -9.98 3.50
N ILE A 155 10.89 -11.04 4.00
CA ILE A 155 10.48 -12.20 3.18
C ILE A 155 9.61 -11.79 1.97
N PRO A 156 8.52 -11.00 2.13
CA PRO A 156 7.74 -10.51 1.00
C PRO A 156 8.54 -9.71 -0.02
N ILE A 157 9.48 -8.88 0.44
CA ILE A 157 10.33 -8.05 -0.44
C ILE A 157 11.26 -8.95 -1.27
N ILE A 158 11.92 -9.92 -0.63
CA ILE A 158 12.79 -10.88 -1.33
C ILE A 158 11.97 -11.69 -2.35
N TYR A 159 10.77 -12.14 -1.96
CA TYR A 159 9.87 -12.85 -2.86
C TYR A 159 9.48 -12.00 -4.07
N GLY A 160 9.05 -10.75 -3.87
CA GLY A 160 8.72 -9.84 -4.96
C GLY A 160 9.90 -9.56 -5.89
N LEU A 161 11.10 -9.36 -5.33
CA LEU A 161 12.33 -9.19 -6.13
C LEU A 161 12.67 -10.44 -6.94
N ALA A 162 12.53 -11.63 -6.34
CA ALA A 162 12.74 -12.88 -7.04
C ALA A 162 11.72 -13.04 -8.19
N MET A 163 10.44 -12.73 -7.96
CA MET A 163 9.41 -12.78 -9.00
C MET A 163 9.68 -11.77 -10.12
N ALA A 164 10.06 -10.52 -9.80
CA ALA A 164 10.45 -9.53 -10.81
C ALA A 164 11.63 -10.00 -11.67
N PHE A 165 12.57 -10.74 -11.07
CA PHE A 165 13.77 -11.19 -11.75
C PHE A 165 13.57 -12.47 -12.56
N TYR A 166 12.97 -13.52 -12.00
CA TYR A 166 12.86 -14.83 -12.64
C TYR A 166 11.60 -15.01 -13.49
N THR A 167 10.53 -14.28 -13.17
CA THR A 167 9.29 -14.40 -13.95
C THR A 167 9.35 -13.52 -15.20
N LYS A 168 8.78 -14.04 -16.30
CA LYS A 168 8.59 -13.31 -17.55
C LYS A 168 7.49 -12.27 -17.33
N PRO A 169 7.78 -10.96 -17.39
CA PRO A 169 6.79 -9.95 -17.12
C PRO A 169 5.76 -9.90 -18.25
N VAL A 170 4.50 -9.72 -17.88
CA VAL A 170 3.45 -9.48 -18.87
C VAL A 170 3.42 -7.98 -19.19
N THR A 171 3.45 -7.65 -20.47
CA THR A 171 3.71 -6.29 -20.96
C THR A 171 2.42 -5.47 -21.04
N PHE A 172 2.51 -4.19 -20.69
CA PHE A 172 1.43 -3.23 -20.93
C PHE A 172 1.15 -3.06 -22.43
N SER A 173 -0.13 -2.99 -22.78
CA SER A 173 -0.57 -2.61 -24.13
C SER A 173 -1.63 -1.53 -24.04
N SER A 174 -1.37 -0.38 -24.67
CA SER A 174 -2.34 0.72 -24.72
C SER A 174 -3.63 0.36 -25.47
N MET A 175 -3.57 -0.58 -26.42
CA MET A 175 -4.78 -1.06 -27.15
C MET A 175 -5.82 -1.66 -26.22
N TYR A 176 -5.38 -2.27 -25.12
CA TYR A 176 -6.26 -2.85 -24.11
C TYR A 176 -6.33 -1.99 -22.85
N PHE A 177 -5.55 -0.90 -22.80
CA PHE A 177 -5.37 -0.04 -21.63
C PHE A 177 -5.14 -0.84 -20.33
N SER A 178 -4.28 -1.86 -20.36
CA SER A 178 -4.04 -2.69 -19.17
C SER A 178 -2.66 -3.33 -19.13
N CYS A 179 -2.13 -3.45 -17.91
CA CYS A 179 -1.07 -4.40 -17.59
C CYS A 179 -1.75 -5.77 -17.45
N LEU A 180 -1.40 -6.73 -18.31
CA LEU A 180 -1.95 -8.10 -18.31
C LEU A 180 -1.58 -8.94 -17.05
N ILE A 181 -1.23 -8.31 -15.93
CA ILE A 181 -0.70 -8.90 -14.69
C ILE A 181 -1.81 -9.19 -13.65
N ASN A 182 -3.08 -8.96 -13.97
CA ASN A 182 -4.12 -9.27 -13.00
C ASN A 182 -4.09 -10.77 -12.59
N ALA A 183 -4.33 -11.12 -11.33
CA ALA A 183 -4.73 -12.50 -11.02
C ALA A 183 -6.05 -12.86 -11.75
N SER A 184 -6.88 -11.85 -12.05
CA SER A 184 -7.96 -11.97 -13.02
C SER A 184 -7.48 -12.15 -14.46
N ALA A 185 -6.21 -11.91 -14.80
CA ALA A 185 -5.63 -12.26 -16.10
C ALA A 185 -5.51 -13.77 -16.29
N ALA A 186 -5.26 -14.60 -15.27
CA ALA A 186 -5.35 -16.06 -15.45
C ALA A 186 -6.80 -16.49 -15.79
N GLY A 187 -7.77 -15.93 -15.07
CA GLY A 187 -9.20 -16.14 -15.33
C GLY A 187 -9.66 -15.54 -16.67
N ILE A 188 -9.17 -14.36 -17.04
CA ILE A 188 -9.45 -13.65 -18.29
C ILE A 188 -8.74 -14.38 -19.44
N TYR A 189 -7.55 -14.94 -19.27
CA TYR A 189 -6.85 -15.71 -20.31
C TYR A 189 -7.59 -17.02 -20.61
N VAL A 190 -8.02 -17.72 -19.56
CA VAL A 190 -8.91 -18.89 -19.70
C VAL A 190 -10.23 -18.45 -20.33
N TYR A 191 -10.81 -17.31 -19.92
CA TYR A 191 -12.04 -16.78 -20.50
C TYR A 191 -11.87 -16.36 -21.97
N MET A 192 -10.74 -15.76 -22.35
CA MET A 192 -10.36 -15.36 -23.71
C MET A 192 -10.28 -16.58 -24.65
N GLN A 193 -9.97 -17.77 -24.12
CA GLN A 193 -9.96 -19.01 -24.90
C GLN A 193 -11.37 -19.50 -25.27
N TYR A 194 -12.41 -19.06 -24.53
CA TYR A 194 -13.80 -19.50 -24.74
C TYR A 194 -14.75 -18.38 -25.20
N PHE A 195 -14.46 -17.10 -24.90
CA PHE A 195 -15.33 -15.96 -25.14
C PHE A 195 -14.55 -14.70 -25.54
N TYR A 196 -15.15 -13.86 -26.39
CA TYR A 196 -14.59 -12.54 -26.72
C TYR A 196 -14.56 -11.65 -25.48
N VAL A 197 -13.38 -11.16 -25.10
CA VAL A 197 -13.25 -10.22 -23.98
C VAL A 197 -13.69 -8.84 -24.41
N ASN A 198 -14.71 -8.33 -23.71
CA ASN A 198 -15.16 -6.95 -23.85
C ASN A 198 -14.13 -6.00 -23.22
N GLU A 199 -13.80 -4.91 -23.93
CA GLU A 199 -12.91 -3.85 -23.46
C GLU A 199 -13.31 -3.33 -22.06
N MET A 200 -14.61 -3.23 -21.77
CA MET A 200 -15.12 -2.80 -20.46
C MET A 200 -14.59 -3.65 -19.30
N LEU A 201 -14.43 -4.96 -19.49
CA LEU A 201 -13.92 -5.84 -18.44
C LEU A 201 -12.46 -5.54 -18.11
N ILE A 202 -11.68 -5.22 -19.14
CA ILE A 202 -10.26 -4.88 -18.99
C ILE A 202 -10.12 -3.53 -18.27
N LEU A 203 -10.96 -2.56 -18.62
CA LEU A 203 -11.01 -1.25 -17.96
C LEU A 203 -11.41 -1.37 -16.48
N LEU A 204 -12.42 -2.17 -16.18
CA LEU A 204 -12.84 -2.44 -14.80
C LEU A 204 -11.73 -3.13 -14.01
N ALA A 205 -10.99 -4.06 -14.62
CA ALA A 205 -9.86 -4.70 -13.97
C ALA A 205 -8.74 -3.70 -13.66
N GLN A 206 -8.39 -2.83 -14.61
CA GLN A 206 -7.40 -1.77 -14.41
C GLN A 206 -7.86 -0.77 -13.32
N LEU A 207 -9.14 -0.40 -13.32
CA LEU A 207 -9.74 0.46 -12.30
C LEU A 207 -9.68 -0.18 -10.91
N ASN A 208 -10.08 -1.45 -10.82
CA ASN A 208 -10.03 -2.21 -9.57
C ASN A 208 -8.60 -2.32 -9.04
N TRP A 209 -7.62 -2.52 -9.91
CA TRP A 209 -6.21 -2.58 -9.55
C TRP A 209 -5.73 -1.25 -8.95
N VAL A 210 -5.95 -0.13 -9.65
CA VAL A 210 -5.56 1.19 -9.13
C VAL A 210 -6.28 1.50 -7.81
N ASN A 211 -7.55 1.12 -7.70
CA ASN A 211 -8.33 1.29 -6.48
C ASN A 211 -7.85 0.39 -5.32
N ALA A 212 -7.41 -0.84 -5.59
CA ALA A 212 -6.90 -1.74 -4.54
C ALA A 212 -5.74 -1.08 -3.78
N HIS A 213 -4.84 -0.41 -4.50
CA HIS A 213 -3.70 0.30 -3.90
C HIS A 213 -4.04 1.74 -3.48
N GLY A 214 -5.03 2.39 -4.10
CA GLY A 214 -5.37 3.80 -3.84
C GLY A 214 -6.41 4.04 -2.73
N ILE A 215 -7.25 3.06 -2.43
CA ILE A 215 -8.30 3.16 -1.42
C ILE A 215 -7.79 3.17 0.04
N PRO A 216 -6.72 2.45 0.45
CA PRO A 216 -6.28 2.43 1.84
C PRO A 216 -6.10 3.80 2.52
N PRO A 217 -5.49 4.84 1.92
CA PRO A 217 -5.40 6.17 2.53
C PRO A 217 -6.77 6.82 2.68
N VAL A 218 -7.71 6.58 1.75
CA VAL A 218 -9.10 7.06 1.87
C VAL A 218 -9.77 6.40 3.06
N ILE A 219 -9.59 5.09 3.24
CA ILE A 219 -10.08 4.36 4.42
C ILE A 219 -9.44 4.93 5.70
N TYR A 220 -8.13 5.18 5.71
CA TYR A 220 -7.45 5.74 6.88
C TYR A 220 -7.93 7.15 7.22
N LEU A 221 -8.17 7.98 6.22
CA LEU A 221 -8.68 9.35 6.41
C LEU A 221 -10.17 9.41 6.73
N THR A 222 -10.96 8.37 6.46
CA THR A 222 -12.41 8.37 6.72
C THR A 222 -12.80 7.54 7.95
N MET A 223 -12.07 6.47 8.24
CA MET A 223 -12.44 5.49 9.27
C MET A 223 -11.45 5.43 10.45
N ASN A 224 -10.23 5.98 10.32
CA ASN A 224 -9.25 5.93 11.41
C ASN A 224 -9.14 7.28 12.13
N THR A 225 -9.91 7.43 13.21
CA THR A 225 -9.97 8.65 14.04
C THR A 225 -8.61 9.09 14.59
N SER A 226 -7.69 8.15 14.83
CA SER A 226 -6.34 8.47 15.28
C SER A 226 -5.53 9.13 14.15
N ILE A 227 -5.57 8.56 12.95
CA ILE A 227 -4.88 9.10 11.77
C ILE A 227 -5.49 10.45 11.38
N GLN A 228 -6.82 10.55 11.37
CA GLN A 228 -7.56 11.79 11.11
C GLN A 228 -7.11 12.95 11.97
N ARG A 229 -6.98 12.76 13.29
CA ARG A 229 -6.55 13.82 14.22
C ARG A 229 -5.16 14.34 13.89
N ASP A 230 -4.23 13.43 13.59
CA ASP A 230 -2.87 13.80 13.20
C ASP A 230 -2.86 14.55 11.84
N CYS A 231 -3.61 14.06 10.84
CA CYS A 231 -3.72 14.69 9.52
C CYS A 231 -4.38 16.07 9.58
N ILE A 232 -5.48 16.23 10.32
CA ILE A 232 -6.15 17.53 10.54
C ILE A 232 -5.22 18.50 11.26
N GLY A 233 -4.46 18.02 12.26
CA GLY A 233 -3.47 18.83 12.96
C GLY A 233 -2.36 19.33 12.03
N MET A 234 -1.89 18.47 11.12
CA MET A 234 -0.90 18.82 10.10
C MET A 234 -1.46 19.85 9.11
N PHE A 235 -2.68 19.64 8.62
CA PHE A 235 -3.36 20.58 7.72
C PHE A 235 -3.57 21.96 8.37
N LYS A 236 -3.99 22.00 9.64
CA LYS A 236 -4.12 23.26 10.40
C LYS A 236 -2.79 24.02 10.55
N LYS A 237 -1.68 23.30 10.77
CA LYS A 237 -0.34 23.89 10.83
C LYS A 237 0.11 24.43 9.46
N ILE A 238 -0.15 23.70 8.37
CA ILE A 238 0.18 24.12 7.01
C ILE A 238 -0.67 25.33 6.59
N CYS A 239 -1.96 25.35 6.92
CA CYS A 239 -2.86 26.48 6.65
C CYS A 239 -2.71 27.65 7.64
N GLY A 240 -1.64 27.70 8.45
CA GLY A 240 -1.32 28.85 9.29
C GLY A 240 -2.24 29.09 10.49
N LYS A 241 -3.15 28.17 10.82
CA LYS A 241 -3.94 28.26 12.06
C LYS A 241 -3.13 27.63 13.18
N SER A 242 -2.30 28.44 13.83
CA SER A 242 -1.60 28.06 15.07
C SER A 242 -2.63 27.58 16.10
N VAL A 243 -2.57 26.30 16.46
CA VAL A 243 -3.34 25.76 17.58
C VAL A 243 -2.36 25.52 18.72
N THR A 244 -2.52 26.31 19.77
CA THR A 244 -1.95 26.05 21.09
C THR A 244 -2.57 24.75 21.59
N VAL A 245 -1.82 23.66 21.53
CA VAL A 245 -2.22 22.39 22.14
C VAL A 245 -1.98 22.54 23.64
N HIS A 246 -3.03 22.80 24.41
CA HIS A 246 -2.95 22.62 25.85
C HIS A 246 -2.78 21.12 26.15
N PRO A 247 -1.77 20.73 26.94
CA PRO A 247 -1.66 19.36 27.40
C PRO A 247 -2.89 19.04 28.25
N ILE A 248 -3.54 17.91 27.95
CA ILE A 248 -4.51 17.31 28.86
C ILE A 248 -3.70 16.93 30.10
N THR A 249 -3.89 17.67 31.19
CA THR A 249 -3.59 17.17 32.53
C THR A 249 -4.36 15.88 32.66
N THR A 250 -3.63 14.76 32.68
CA THR A 250 -4.17 13.48 33.12
C THR A 250 -4.86 13.74 34.45
N GLY A 251 -6.18 13.56 34.48
CA GLY A 251 -6.92 13.46 35.72
C GLY A 251 -6.31 12.32 36.51
N SER A 252 -5.42 12.67 37.42
CA SER A 252 -4.97 11.79 38.49
C SER A 252 -6.20 11.45 39.30
N HIS A 253 -6.57 10.18 39.31
CA HIS A 253 -7.24 9.59 40.46
C HIS A 253 -6.57 10.12 41.74
N PRO A 254 -7.32 10.60 42.74
CA PRO A 254 -6.73 10.98 44.01
C PRO A 254 -6.08 9.72 44.63
N PRO A 255 -4.85 9.79 45.15
CA PRO A 255 -4.29 8.71 45.93
C PRO A 255 -5.15 8.53 47.18
N PHE A 256 -5.87 7.41 47.23
CA PHE A 256 -6.55 6.89 48.42
C PHE A 256 -5.46 6.43 49.41
N LEU A 257 -4.85 7.35 50.16
CA LEU A 257 -4.07 7.10 51.39
C LEU A 257 -3.37 8.40 51.87
N SER A 258 -4.07 9.27 52.60
CA SER A 258 -3.50 10.09 53.71
C SER A 258 -4.51 10.98 54.45
N ALA A 259 -5.77 10.55 54.61
CA ALA A 259 -6.77 11.32 55.37
C ALA A 259 -7.45 10.47 56.44
N ILE A 260 -6.65 9.80 57.29
CA ILE A 260 -7.10 9.29 58.59
C ILE A 260 -5.99 9.64 59.58
N ASN A 261 -6.00 10.87 60.13
CA ASN A 261 -5.33 11.19 61.40
C ASN A 261 -5.68 12.57 62.00
N THR A 262 -6.79 13.20 61.63
CA THR A 262 -7.22 14.49 62.21
C THR A 262 -8.59 14.48 62.86
N LEU A 263 -9.04 13.33 63.37
CA LEU A 263 -10.16 13.25 64.31
C LEU A 263 -9.79 12.38 65.52
N LYS A 264 -8.94 12.93 66.39
CA LYS A 264 -8.85 12.51 67.80
C LYS A 264 -8.59 13.72 68.68
N GLY A 265 -9.65 14.21 69.29
CA GLY A 265 -9.58 14.82 70.62
C GLY A 265 -10.72 14.24 71.45
N PRO A 266 -10.73 14.47 72.77
CA PRO A 266 -9.65 14.40 73.75
C PRO A 266 -9.78 13.08 74.55
N ASN A 267 -8.72 12.59 75.21
CA ASN A 267 -8.94 11.80 76.42
C ASN A 267 -7.76 11.90 77.38
N ASN A 268 -8.13 12.26 78.60
CA ASN A 268 -7.27 12.62 79.71
C ASN A 268 -6.41 11.45 80.16
N THR A 269 -5.17 11.81 80.50
CA THR A 269 -4.30 11.18 81.48
C THR A 269 -5.04 10.86 82.78
N LEU A 270 -4.94 9.60 83.22
CA LEU A 270 -4.94 9.24 84.63
C LEU A 270 -3.79 8.27 84.87
N GLN A 271 -2.82 8.77 85.64
CA GLN A 271 -1.69 8.06 86.22
C GLN A 271 -2.18 7.04 87.26
N GLN A 272 -1.54 5.88 87.30
CA GLN A 272 -1.15 5.23 88.54
C GLN A 272 0.33 4.85 88.39
N PRO A 273 1.15 5.18 89.40
CA PRO A 273 1.66 4.11 90.23
C PRO A 273 1.55 4.43 91.74
N ILE A 274 1.81 3.39 92.52
CA ILE A 274 1.98 3.29 93.98
C ILE A 274 2.62 4.55 94.59
#